data_AF-A0A396Q2H6-F1
#
_entry.id   AF-A0A396Q2H6-F1
#
_cell.length_a   1.000
_cell.length_b   1.000
_cell.length_c   1.000
_cell.angle_alpha   90.00
_cell.angle_beta   90.00
_cell.angle_gamma   90.00
#
_symmetry.space_group_name_H-M   'P 1'
#
loop_
_entity.id
_entity.type
_entity.pdbx_description
1 polymer ?
#
loop_
_entity_poly.entity_id
_entity_poly.type
_entity_poly.pdbx_seq_one_letter_code
_entity_poly.pdbx_strand_id
1 'polypeptide(L)'
;MHPRNGGHSKWNQSTVRSILTNEKYKGDVLLQKSYTVDFLTKKTKTNEGEVPQYYVENNHEAIIDPQIFELVQAEIAKRNKGKERYSGVSIFSTKVQCAECGGWYGSKVCHSNDKYRRIICQCNNKFRNKTGCSTPHLTEYEIKEYFIKALNRLITEKDEIIANTEMIRKMLCDNSELEAKRDALQEEIAVTVELTQNAVAENARVVKLLLSCSLEDFWKNLQLRRQEPVLRNWYISHRRLHV
;
A
#
# COMPACT_ATOMS: atom_id res chain seq x y z
N MET A 1 24.19 0.02 5.24
CA MET A 1 24.79 1.03 4.33
C MET A 1 24.72 2.40 5.00
N HIS A 2 25.85 2.99 5.37
CA HIS A 2 25.90 4.34 5.97
C HIS A 2 25.86 5.40 4.86
N PRO A 3 25.03 6.45 4.97
CA PRO A 3 25.05 7.56 4.01
C PRO A 3 26.35 8.33 4.18
N ARG A 4 27.28 8.15 3.24
CA ARG A 4 28.55 8.87 3.21
C ARG A 4 28.32 10.26 2.60
N ASN A 5 27.65 11.14 3.35
CA ASN A 5 27.52 12.57 3.09
C ASN A 5 27.26 13.31 4.41
N GLY A 6 28.33 13.77 5.06
CA GLY A 6 28.32 14.91 5.98
C GLY A 6 27.21 14.99 7.03
N GLY A 7 26.91 13.91 7.77
CA GLY A 7 26.09 13.96 8.99
C GLY A 7 24.61 14.30 8.82
N HIS A 8 24.08 14.43 7.60
CA HIS A 8 22.67 14.75 7.39
C HIS A 8 21.83 13.47 7.17
N SER A 9 20.75 13.31 7.92
CA SER A 9 19.86 12.13 7.85
C SER A 9 19.03 12.02 6.56
N LYS A 10 19.10 13.02 5.67
CA LYS A 10 18.28 13.13 4.46
C LYS A 10 19.13 12.96 3.20
N TRP A 11 18.66 12.10 2.30
CA TRP A 11 19.27 11.90 0.98
C TRP A 11 19.08 13.13 0.09
N ASN A 12 20.13 13.50 -0.64
CA ASN A 12 20.05 14.55 -1.67
C ASN A 12 19.49 13.96 -2.98
N GLN A 13 18.70 14.75 -3.71
CA GLN A 13 18.15 14.38 -5.02
C GLN A 13 19.25 13.96 -6.02
N SER A 14 20.40 14.64 -6.01
CA SER A 14 21.53 14.30 -6.88
C SER A 14 22.10 12.91 -6.57
N THR A 15 22.15 12.54 -5.29
CA THR A 15 22.61 11.21 -4.84
C THR A 15 21.64 10.13 -5.31
N VAL A 16 20.34 10.33 -5.14
CA VAL A 16 19.32 9.38 -5.62
C VAL A 16 19.41 9.24 -7.15
N ARG A 17 19.57 10.35 -7.87
CA ARG A 17 19.73 10.32 -9.33
C ARG A 17 20.98 9.56 -9.77
N SER A 18 22.10 9.73 -9.05
CA SER A 18 23.33 8.98 -9.29
C SER A 18 23.14 7.47 -9.10
N ILE A 19 22.40 7.07 -8.06
CA ILE A 19 22.04 5.67 -7.84
C ILE A 19 21.20 5.13 -9.00
N LEU A 20 20.12 5.84 -9.37
CA LEU A 20 19.19 5.38 -10.41
C LEU A 20 19.80 5.34 -11.81
N THR A 21 20.87 6.09 -12.08
CA THR A 21 21.52 6.14 -13.40
C THR A 21 22.76 5.25 -13.49
N ASN A 22 23.15 4.59 -12.40
CA ASN A 22 24.36 3.79 -12.37
C ASN A 22 24.08 2.38 -12.91
N GLU A 23 24.74 2.05 -14.01
CA GLU A 23 24.59 0.80 -14.76
C GLU A 23 25.05 -0.41 -13.95
N LYS A 24 25.88 -0.20 -12.92
CA LYS A 24 26.30 -1.25 -12.00
C LYS A 24 25.11 -1.96 -11.37
N TYR A 25 24.01 -1.27 -11.11
CA TYR A 25 22.85 -1.92 -10.51
C TYR A 25 22.20 -2.97 -11.42
N LYS A 26 22.34 -2.86 -12.75
CA LYS A 26 21.88 -3.88 -13.71
C LYS A 26 22.96 -4.93 -14.07
N GLY A 27 24.10 -4.92 -13.40
CA GLY A 27 25.21 -5.85 -13.63
C GLY A 27 26.27 -5.36 -14.63
N ASP A 28 26.06 -4.20 -15.26
CA ASP A 28 26.96 -3.68 -16.28
C ASP A 28 27.99 -2.70 -15.69
N VAL A 29 29.16 -2.60 -16.32
CA VAL A 29 30.22 -1.71 -15.87
C VAL A 29 30.79 -0.93 -17.04
N LEU A 30 30.71 0.39 -16.95
CA LEU A 30 31.48 1.31 -17.80
C LEU A 30 32.76 1.71 -17.07
N LEU A 31 33.90 1.28 -17.63
CA LEU A 31 35.23 1.57 -17.12
C LEU A 31 35.72 2.94 -17.61
N GLN A 32 36.54 3.61 -16.80
CA GLN A 32 37.18 4.89 -17.12
C GLN A 32 36.22 6.05 -17.50
N LYS A 33 35.10 6.18 -16.76
CA LYS A 33 34.19 7.34 -16.87
C LYS A 33 34.89 8.69 -16.60
N SER A 34 35.96 8.68 -15.82
CA SER A 34 36.83 9.83 -15.58
C SER A 34 38.29 9.39 -15.58
N TYR A 35 39.18 10.32 -15.90
CA TYR A 35 40.63 10.12 -15.90
C TYR A 35 41.34 11.30 -15.22
N THR A 36 42.58 11.08 -14.80
CA THR A 36 43.43 12.12 -14.21
C THR A 36 44.18 12.83 -15.34
N VAL A 37 43.92 14.13 -15.51
CA VAL A 37 44.55 14.94 -16.57
C VAL A 37 45.99 15.28 -16.21
N ASP A 38 46.24 15.54 -14.93
CA ASP A 38 47.55 15.95 -14.43
C ASP A 38 47.85 15.21 -13.12
N PHE A 39 48.95 14.47 -13.12
CA PHE A 39 49.41 13.65 -12.01
C PHE A 39 49.87 14.49 -10.80
N LEU A 40 50.39 15.70 -11.03
CA LEU A 40 50.84 16.60 -9.96
C LEU A 40 49.65 17.23 -9.25
N THR A 41 48.69 17.76 -10.01
CA THR A 41 47.52 18.45 -9.44
C THR A 41 46.37 17.52 -9.07
N LYS A 42 46.46 16.22 -9.42
CA LYS A 42 45.41 15.19 -9.21
C LYS A 42 44.03 15.61 -9.70
N LYS A 43 44.00 16.50 -10.70
CA LYS A 43 42.74 16.98 -11.31
C LYS A 43 42.15 15.85 -12.15
N THR A 44 40.93 15.48 -11.81
CA THR A 44 40.15 14.48 -12.55
C THR A 44 39.15 15.17 -13.46
N LYS A 45 39.03 14.68 -14.70
CA LYS A 45 38.06 15.15 -15.68
C LYS A 45 37.18 13.96 -16.09
N THR A 46 35.91 14.22 -16.36
CA THR A 46 35.05 13.26 -17.08
C THR A 46 35.65 12.97 -18.45
N ASN A 47 35.70 11.71 -18.81
CA ASN A 47 36.22 11.26 -20.08
C ASN A 47 35.14 11.42 -21.15
N GLU A 48 35.39 12.29 -22.13
CA GLU A 48 34.53 12.61 -23.28
C GLU A 48 35.05 11.98 -24.57
N GLY A 49 36.03 11.07 -24.47
CA GLY A 49 36.68 10.37 -25.58
C GLY A 49 38.19 10.53 -25.61
N GLU A 50 38.81 11.19 -24.62
CA GLU A 50 40.27 11.37 -24.58
C GLU A 50 41.03 10.07 -24.27
N VAL A 51 40.39 9.15 -23.55
CA VAL A 51 40.95 7.83 -23.21
C VAL A 51 39.93 6.73 -23.58
N PRO A 52 40.35 5.56 -24.08
CA PRO A 52 39.42 4.47 -24.41
C PRO A 52 38.48 4.11 -23.24
N GLN A 53 37.18 4.08 -23.51
CA GLN A 53 36.16 3.60 -22.57
C GLN A 53 35.70 2.20 -22.97
N TYR A 54 35.55 1.33 -21.98
CA TYR A 54 35.09 -0.04 -22.18
C TYR A 54 33.79 -0.27 -21.43
N TYR A 55 32.76 -0.67 -22.17
CA TYR A 55 31.48 -1.11 -21.61
C TYR A 55 31.49 -2.63 -21.52
N VAL A 56 31.31 -3.16 -20.31
CA VAL A 56 31.28 -4.60 -20.04
C VAL A 56 29.89 -4.96 -19.54
N GLU A 57 29.21 -5.83 -20.29
CA GLU A 57 27.91 -6.36 -19.93
C GLU A 57 28.04 -7.54 -18.96
N ASN A 58 27.09 -7.70 -18.04
CA ASN A 58 27.02 -8.83 -17.10
C ASN A 58 28.32 -9.08 -16.31
N ASN A 59 28.96 -8.00 -15.84
CA ASN A 59 30.21 -8.08 -15.06
C ASN A 59 29.99 -8.72 -13.67
N HIS A 60 28.84 -8.46 -13.05
CA HIS A 60 28.44 -9.02 -11.76
C HIS A 60 26.94 -9.25 -11.71
N GLU A 61 26.49 -10.00 -10.70
CA GLU A 61 25.06 -10.25 -10.48
C GLU A 61 24.30 -8.93 -10.32
N ALA A 62 23.27 -8.77 -11.15
CA ALA A 62 22.45 -7.58 -11.17
C ALA A 62 21.64 -7.46 -9.88
N ILE A 63 21.69 -6.29 -9.25
CA ILE A 63 20.87 -5.97 -8.06
C ILE A 63 19.41 -5.72 -8.47
N ILE A 64 19.21 -5.18 -9.68
CA ILE A 64 17.90 -4.95 -10.31
C ILE A 64 17.90 -5.55 -11.70
N ASP A 65 16.74 -6.04 -12.12
CA ASP A 65 16.56 -6.57 -13.46
C ASP A 65 16.88 -5.50 -14.54
N PRO A 66 17.61 -5.84 -15.62
CA PRO A 66 17.94 -4.92 -16.69
C PRO A 66 16.72 -4.23 -17.31
N GLN A 67 15.60 -4.93 -17.48
CA GLN A 67 14.36 -4.37 -18.04
C GLN A 67 13.79 -3.29 -17.11
N ILE A 68 13.83 -3.51 -15.79
CA ILE A 68 13.39 -2.51 -14.81
C ILE A 68 14.31 -1.28 -14.85
N PHE A 69 15.62 -1.47 -14.97
CA PHE A 69 16.56 -0.36 -15.09
C PHE A 69 16.29 0.50 -16.33
N GLU A 70 16.01 -0.13 -17.47
CA GLU A 70 15.65 0.56 -18.71
C GLU A 70 14.36 1.36 -18.58
N LEU A 71 13.32 0.80 -17.95
CA LEU A 71 12.08 1.51 -17.65
C LEU A 71 12.33 2.76 -16.79
N VAL A 72 13.24 2.66 -15.80
CA VAL A 72 13.65 3.80 -14.97
C VAL A 72 14.37 4.87 -15.81
N GLN A 73 15.29 4.48 -16.70
CA GLN A 73 15.95 5.44 -17.59
C GLN A 73 14.96 6.15 -18.52
N ALA A 74 13.99 5.40 -19.07
CA ALA A 74 12.93 5.95 -19.91
C ALA A 74 12.06 6.96 -19.16
N GLU A 75 11.70 6.67 -17.90
CA GLU A 75 10.94 7.59 -17.06
C GLU A 75 11.75 8.85 -16.68
N ILE A 76 13.05 8.71 -16.39
CA ILE A 76 13.95 9.86 -16.17
C ILE A 76 14.02 10.74 -17.42
N ALA A 77 14.21 10.15 -18.60
CA ALA A 77 14.24 10.87 -19.86
C ALA A 77 12.92 11.61 -20.12
N LYS A 78 11.78 10.93 -19.90
CA LYS A 78 10.44 11.52 -20.02
C LYS A 78 10.25 12.73 -19.10
N ARG A 79 10.71 12.64 -17.84
CA ARG A 79 10.64 13.76 -16.87
C ARG A 79 11.54 14.94 -17.23
N ASN A 80 12.64 14.71 -17.95
CA ASN A 80 13.57 15.76 -18.39
C ASN A 80 13.13 16.48 -19.68
N LYS A 81 12.21 15.93 -20.48
CA LYS A 81 11.76 16.54 -21.75
C LYS A 81 10.93 17.82 -21.57
N GLY A 82 10.38 18.07 -20.38
CA GLY A 82 9.61 19.29 -20.08
C GLY A 82 10.51 20.46 -19.66
N LYS A 83 10.20 21.68 -20.14
CA LYS A 83 10.83 22.92 -19.62
C LYS A 83 10.44 23.22 -18.16
N GLU A 84 9.40 22.57 -17.65
CA GLU A 84 8.86 22.79 -16.30
C GLU A 84 9.00 21.56 -15.42
N ARG A 85 9.11 21.78 -14.11
CA ARG A 85 9.23 20.74 -13.09
C ARG A 85 8.04 19.78 -13.17
N TYR A 86 8.29 18.51 -13.49
CA TYR A 86 7.30 17.45 -13.33
C TYR A 86 6.77 17.47 -11.90
N SER A 87 5.45 17.67 -11.75
CA SER A 87 4.78 17.77 -10.47
C SER A 87 3.63 16.76 -10.46
N GLY A 88 3.63 15.84 -9.49
CA GLY A 88 2.52 14.93 -9.23
C GLY A 88 1.49 15.49 -8.24
N VAL A 89 1.53 16.80 -7.94
CA VAL A 89 0.67 17.41 -6.92
C VAL A 89 -0.82 17.33 -7.30
N SER A 90 -1.14 17.36 -8.61
CA SER A 90 -2.49 17.13 -9.11
C SER A 90 -2.46 16.34 -10.41
N ILE A 91 -3.57 15.67 -10.72
CA ILE A 91 -3.74 14.89 -11.95
C ILE A 91 -3.58 15.72 -13.24
N PHE A 92 -3.78 17.04 -13.15
CA PHE A 92 -3.70 17.98 -14.28
C PHE A 92 -2.39 18.80 -14.31
N SER A 93 -1.49 18.55 -13.37
CA SER A 93 -0.19 19.23 -13.34
C SER A 93 0.58 18.97 -14.63
N THR A 94 1.07 20.03 -15.29
CA THR A 94 1.81 19.97 -16.57
C THR A 94 1.01 19.35 -17.73
N LYS A 95 -0.33 19.36 -17.69
CA LYS A 95 -1.20 18.82 -18.75
C LYS A 95 -2.11 19.85 -19.43
N VAL A 96 -2.40 20.95 -18.74
CA VAL A 96 -3.32 21.98 -19.25
C VAL A 96 -2.51 23.20 -19.69
N GLN A 97 -2.56 23.51 -20.98
CA GLN A 97 -1.86 24.66 -21.57
C GLN A 97 -2.84 25.81 -21.82
N CYS A 98 -2.41 27.04 -21.50
CA CYS A 98 -3.14 28.26 -21.78
C CYS A 98 -3.10 28.58 -23.28
N ALA A 99 -4.27 28.74 -23.89
CA ALA A 99 -4.39 29.08 -25.32
C ALA A 99 -3.88 30.50 -25.65
N GLU A 100 -3.98 31.45 -24.71
CA GLU A 100 -3.58 32.84 -24.95
C GLU A 100 -2.07 33.06 -24.86
N CYS A 101 -1.41 32.55 -23.81
CA CYS A 101 0.00 32.84 -23.55
C CYS A 101 0.93 31.63 -23.71
N GLY A 102 0.39 30.45 -24.04
CA GLY A 102 1.16 29.21 -24.17
C GLY A 102 1.76 28.66 -22.87
N GLY A 103 1.58 29.36 -21.75
CA GLY A 103 2.02 28.92 -20.42
C GLY A 103 1.17 27.79 -19.87
N TRP A 104 1.71 27.04 -18.91
CA TRP A 104 0.99 25.93 -18.29
C TRP A 104 0.15 26.39 -17.09
N TYR A 105 -1.00 25.73 -16.91
CA TYR A 105 -1.81 25.86 -15.70
C TYR A 105 -1.15 25.12 -14.53
N GLY A 106 -1.21 25.75 -13.36
CA GLY A 106 -0.75 25.19 -12.10
C GLY A 106 -1.85 25.21 -11.04
N SER A 107 -1.77 24.25 -10.11
CA SER A 107 -2.63 24.21 -8.94
C SER A 107 -2.26 25.32 -7.95
N LYS A 108 -3.25 26.09 -7.50
CA LYS A 108 -3.15 27.19 -6.53
C LYS A 108 -4.20 26.99 -5.44
N VAL A 109 -3.83 27.33 -4.21
CA VAL A 109 -4.77 27.34 -3.09
C VAL A 109 -5.42 28.72 -3.01
N CYS A 110 -6.75 28.74 -3.03
CA CYS A 110 -7.57 29.94 -2.81
C CYS A 110 -8.22 29.82 -1.42
N HIS A 111 -8.49 30.97 -0.77
CA HIS A 111 -9.06 31.03 0.59
C HIS A 111 -8.26 30.18 1.62
N SER A 112 -6.93 30.28 1.62
CA SER A 112 -6.05 29.35 2.35
C SER A 112 -6.33 29.27 3.86
N ASN A 113 -6.79 30.37 4.46
CA ASN A 113 -6.99 30.51 5.90
C ASN A 113 -8.48 30.54 6.30
N ASP A 114 -9.39 30.26 5.37
CA ASP A 114 -10.84 30.34 5.57
C ASP A 114 -11.48 28.95 5.35
N LYS A 115 -12.70 28.74 5.88
CA LYS A 115 -13.48 27.50 5.71
C LYS A 115 -13.81 27.18 4.25
N TYR A 116 -13.70 28.17 3.36
CA TYR A 116 -13.90 28.02 1.92
C TYR A 116 -12.62 27.69 1.14
N ARG A 117 -11.57 27.20 1.82
CA ARG A 117 -10.32 26.76 1.20
C ARG A 117 -10.59 25.82 0.02
N ARG A 118 -10.14 26.23 -1.16
CA ARG A 118 -10.35 25.46 -2.40
C ARG A 118 -9.12 25.48 -3.28
N ILE A 119 -8.96 24.41 -4.06
CA ILE A 119 -7.87 24.27 -5.02
C ILE A 119 -8.40 24.68 -6.39
N ILE A 120 -7.75 25.67 -7.00
CA ILE A 120 -8.05 26.14 -8.35
C ILE A 120 -6.83 25.92 -9.25
N CYS A 121 -7.08 25.62 -10.51
CA CYS A 121 -6.09 25.62 -11.57
C CYS A 121 -6.08 27.00 -12.25
N GLN A 122 -4.92 27.64 -12.27
CA GLN A 122 -4.73 28.95 -12.90
C GLN A 122 -3.45 28.95 -13.73
N CYS A 123 -3.47 29.65 -14.86
CA CYS A 123 -2.27 29.86 -15.67
C CYS A 123 -1.13 30.46 -14.82
N ASN A 124 0.04 29.83 -14.82
CA ASN A 124 1.20 30.30 -14.05
C ASN A 124 1.74 31.65 -14.54
N ASN A 125 1.49 32.00 -15.81
CA ASN A 125 1.93 33.26 -16.41
C ASN A 125 0.90 34.39 -16.27
N LYS A 126 -0.26 34.13 -15.64
CA LYS A 126 -1.36 35.11 -15.52
C LYS A 126 -0.91 36.47 -14.99
N PHE A 127 -0.02 36.47 -13.99
CA PHE A 127 0.50 37.68 -13.34
C PHE A 127 2.00 37.89 -13.53
N ARG A 128 2.67 37.06 -14.34
CA ARG A 128 4.14 36.98 -14.35
C ARG A 128 4.81 38.05 -15.22
N ASN A 129 4.09 38.67 -16.17
CA ASN A 129 4.62 39.62 -17.16
C ASN A 129 3.66 40.78 -17.49
N LYS A 130 4.15 41.82 -18.19
CA LYS A 130 3.36 42.95 -18.77
C LYS A 130 2.27 42.51 -19.77
N THR A 131 2.28 41.24 -20.18
CA THR A 131 1.31 40.56 -21.05
C THR A 131 0.67 39.39 -20.29
N GLY A 132 0.03 39.68 -19.16
CA GLY A 132 -0.77 38.68 -18.46
C GLY A 132 -1.90 38.15 -19.35
N CYS A 133 -2.30 36.90 -19.17
CA CYS A 133 -3.45 36.33 -19.86
C CYS A 133 -4.75 36.59 -19.09
N SER A 134 -5.84 36.78 -19.81
CA SER A 134 -7.17 37.04 -19.24
C SER A 134 -7.94 35.77 -18.93
N THR A 135 -7.36 34.60 -19.23
CA THR A 135 -7.99 33.29 -19.02
C THR A 135 -8.53 33.09 -17.59
N PRO A 136 -9.70 32.47 -17.42
CA PRO A 136 -10.28 32.20 -16.11
C PRO A 136 -9.46 31.18 -15.30
N HIS A 137 -9.66 31.17 -13.99
CA HIS A 137 -9.28 30.01 -13.19
C HIS A 137 -10.34 28.92 -13.35
N LEU A 138 -9.90 27.68 -13.34
CA LEU A 138 -10.75 26.50 -13.46
C LEU A 138 -10.63 25.69 -12.18
N THR A 139 -11.68 25.00 -11.79
CA THR A 139 -11.66 23.98 -10.76
C THR A 139 -11.25 22.64 -11.36
N GLU A 140 -10.81 21.71 -10.50
CA GLU A 140 -10.53 20.35 -10.95
C GLU A 140 -11.76 19.68 -11.57
N TYR A 141 -12.95 19.98 -11.03
CA TYR A 141 -14.23 19.47 -11.53
C TYR A 141 -14.51 19.92 -12.97
N GLU A 142 -14.39 21.23 -13.25
CA GLU A 142 -14.59 21.78 -14.59
C GLU A 142 -13.64 21.15 -15.62
N ILE A 143 -12.37 20.97 -15.25
CA ILE A 143 -11.39 20.33 -16.14
C ILE A 143 -11.78 18.88 -16.43
N LYS A 144 -12.25 18.12 -15.42
CA LYS A 144 -12.74 16.75 -15.61
C LYS A 144 -13.94 16.72 -16.55
N GLU A 145 -14.91 17.61 -16.37
CA GLU A 145 -16.08 17.67 -17.25
C GLU A 145 -15.70 18.00 -18.69
N TYR A 146 -14.83 18.98 -18.91
CA TYR A 146 -14.35 19.33 -20.25
C TYR A 146 -13.56 18.19 -20.88
N PHE A 147 -12.75 17.48 -20.10
CA PHE A 147 -12.02 16.31 -20.57
C PHE A 147 -12.96 15.19 -21.00
N ILE A 148 -13.97 14.85 -20.19
CA ILE A 148 -14.97 13.82 -20.54
C ILE A 148 -15.74 14.23 -21.80
N LYS A 149 -16.15 15.50 -21.90
CA LYS A 149 -16.83 16.02 -23.10
C LYS A 149 -15.96 15.92 -24.35
N ALA A 150 -14.66 16.23 -24.25
CA ALA A 150 -13.73 16.10 -25.36
C ALA A 150 -13.49 14.63 -25.74
N LEU A 151 -13.28 13.76 -24.75
CA LEU A 151 -13.03 12.34 -24.95
C LEU A 151 -14.24 11.65 -25.61
N ASN A 152 -15.45 11.96 -25.16
CA ASN A 152 -16.69 11.44 -25.75
C ASN A 152 -16.90 11.88 -27.21
N ARG A 153 -16.25 12.94 -27.66
CA ARG A 153 -16.26 13.36 -29.08
C ARG A 153 -15.20 12.64 -29.90
N LEU A 154 -14.07 12.27 -29.29
CA LEU A 154 -12.96 11.60 -29.96
C LEU A 154 -13.17 10.10 -30.09
N ILE A 155 -13.83 9.48 -29.11
CA ILE A 155 -14.13 8.04 -29.12
C ILE A 155 -15.51 7.85 -29.74
N THR A 156 -15.55 7.61 -31.05
CA THR A 156 -16.77 7.37 -31.82
C THR A 156 -17.39 6.01 -31.52
N GLU A 157 -16.56 5.00 -31.24
CA GLU A 157 -16.98 3.60 -30.99
C GLU A 157 -17.12 3.28 -29.50
N LYS A 158 -17.38 4.30 -28.66
CA LYS A 158 -17.39 4.11 -27.20
C LYS A 158 -18.39 3.04 -26.76
N ASP A 159 -19.54 2.96 -27.41
CA ASP A 159 -20.63 2.08 -27.03
C ASP A 159 -20.26 0.62 -27.32
N GLU A 160 -19.54 0.38 -28.42
CA GLU A 160 -18.98 -0.93 -28.75
C GLU A 160 -17.85 -1.33 -27.79
N ILE A 161 -16.93 -0.41 -27.48
CA ILE A 161 -15.86 -0.67 -26.50
C ILE A 161 -16.45 -1.00 -25.13
N ILE A 162 -17.47 -0.27 -24.68
CA ILE A 162 -18.16 -0.52 -23.42
C ILE A 162 -18.85 -1.89 -23.47
N ALA A 163 -19.61 -2.20 -24.53
CA ALA A 163 -20.29 -3.48 -24.68
C ALA A 163 -19.31 -4.66 -24.67
N ASN A 164 -18.19 -4.56 -25.40
CA ASN A 164 -17.14 -5.57 -25.44
C ASN A 164 -16.48 -5.74 -24.07
N THR A 165 -16.20 -4.64 -23.37
CA THR A 165 -15.61 -4.68 -22.03
C THR A 165 -16.57 -5.28 -21.00
N GLU A 166 -17.86 -4.97 -21.09
CA GLU A 166 -18.88 -5.58 -20.24
C GLU A 166 -19.04 -7.08 -20.51
N MET A 167 -18.96 -7.50 -21.78
CA MET A 167 -18.98 -8.90 -22.16
C MET A 167 -17.76 -9.65 -21.61
N ILE A 168 -16.56 -9.08 -21.77
CA ILE A 168 -15.31 -9.62 -21.21
C ILE A 168 -15.41 -9.69 -19.67
N ARG A 169 -15.92 -8.64 -19.01
CA ARG A 169 -16.11 -8.62 -17.55
C ARG A 169 -17.07 -9.72 -17.11
N LYS A 170 -18.19 -9.91 -17.81
CA LYS A 170 -19.13 -10.99 -17.51
C LYS A 170 -18.49 -12.36 -17.69
N MET A 171 -17.69 -12.56 -18.75
CA MET A 171 -17.01 -13.84 -19.00
C MET A 171 -15.91 -14.13 -17.96
N LEU A 172 -15.05 -13.16 -17.68
CA LEU A 172 -13.89 -13.35 -16.79
C LEU A 172 -14.25 -13.32 -15.30
N CYS A 173 -15.31 -12.60 -14.93
CA CYS A 173 -15.74 -12.44 -13.55
C CYS A 173 -17.05 -13.18 -13.24
N ASP A 174 -17.41 -14.18 -14.06
CA ASP A 174 -18.49 -15.08 -13.69
C ASP A 174 -18.05 -15.95 -12.51
N ASN A 175 -18.48 -15.55 -11.32
CA ASN A 175 -18.23 -16.27 -10.08
C ASN A 175 -19.45 -17.06 -9.63
N SER A 176 -20.46 -17.27 -10.48
CA SER A 176 -21.71 -17.94 -10.09
C SER A 176 -21.49 -19.33 -9.51
N GLU A 177 -20.59 -20.13 -10.10
CA GLU A 177 -20.22 -21.45 -9.56
C GLU A 177 -19.52 -21.36 -8.19
N LEU A 178 -18.66 -20.34 -8.02
CA LEU A 178 -17.95 -20.11 -6.77
C LEU A 178 -18.90 -19.60 -5.67
N GLU A 179 -19.87 -18.76 -6.03
CA GLU A 179 -20.94 -18.29 -5.15
C GLU A 179 -21.84 -19.45 -4.73
N ALA A 180 -22.25 -20.33 -5.66
CA ALA A 180 -23.01 -21.52 -5.33
C ALA A 180 -22.26 -22.49 -4.40
N LYS A 181 -20.96 -22.70 -4.64
CA LYS A 181 -20.09 -23.50 -3.75
C LYS A 181 -19.94 -22.87 -2.37
N ARG A 182 -19.79 -21.54 -2.31
CA ARG A 182 -19.75 -20.80 -1.04
C ARG A 182 -21.03 -21.03 -0.25
N ASP A 183 -22.19 -20.91 -0.89
CA ASP A 183 -23.49 -21.03 -0.23
C ASP A 183 -23.73 -22.46 0.26
N ALA A 184 -23.38 -23.48 -0.53
CA ALA A 184 -23.45 -24.88 -0.12
C ALA A 184 -22.56 -25.17 1.10
N LEU A 185 -21.31 -24.68 1.10
CA LEU A 185 -20.40 -24.83 2.24
C LEU A 185 -20.88 -24.05 3.47
N GLN A 186 -21.51 -22.89 3.29
CA GLN A 186 -22.08 -22.14 4.41
C GLN A 186 -23.24 -22.90 5.07
N GLU A 187 -24.07 -23.59 4.29
CA GLU A 187 -25.14 -24.43 4.82
C GLU A 187 -24.57 -25.64 5.58
N GLU A 188 -23.55 -26.31 5.02
CA GLU A 188 -22.86 -27.42 5.70
C GLU A 188 -22.21 -26.96 7.02
N ILE A 189 -21.59 -25.77 7.04
CA ILE A 189 -21.04 -25.17 8.25
C ILE A 189 -22.16 -24.89 9.26
N ALA A 190 -23.30 -24.34 8.84
CA ALA A 190 -24.41 -24.04 9.73
C ALA A 190 -24.93 -25.32 10.44
N VAL A 191 -25.14 -26.40 9.67
CA VAL A 191 -25.56 -27.70 10.20
C VAL A 191 -24.51 -28.25 11.18
N THR A 192 -23.22 -28.18 10.81
CA THR A 192 -22.13 -28.68 11.67
C THR A 192 -22.03 -27.89 12.98
N VAL A 193 -22.21 -26.57 12.92
CA VAL A 193 -22.22 -25.70 14.10
C VAL A 193 -23.40 -26.05 15.02
N GLU A 194 -24.59 -26.32 14.48
CA GLU A 194 -25.74 -26.73 15.28
C GLU A 194 -25.51 -28.10 15.97
N LEU A 195 -24.99 -29.09 15.23
CA LEU A 195 -24.68 -30.41 15.78
C LEU A 195 -23.62 -30.32 16.90
N THR A 196 -22.59 -29.51 16.72
CA THR A 196 -21.55 -29.32 17.73
C THR A 196 -22.10 -28.62 18.98
N GLN A 197 -22.96 -27.62 18.83
CA GLN A 197 -23.64 -26.98 19.96
C GLN A 197 -24.52 -27.96 20.74
N ASN A 198 -25.27 -28.82 20.04
CA ASN A 198 -26.10 -29.85 20.67
C ASN A 198 -25.25 -30.88 21.44
N ALA A 199 -24.13 -31.33 20.85
CA ALA A 199 -23.20 -32.25 21.52
C ALA A 199 -22.56 -31.62 22.77
N VAL A 200 -22.16 -30.34 22.69
CA VAL A 200 -21.63 -29.59 23.84
C VAL A 200 -22.68 -29.44 24.94
N ALA A 201 -23.93 -29.14 24.57
CA ALA A 201 -25.03 -29.00 25.52
C ALA A 201 -25.34 -30.31 26.24
N GLU A 202 -25.39 -31.45 25.53
CA GLU A 202 -25.63 -32.75 26.17
C GLU A 202 -24.45 -33.17 27.04
N ASN A 203 -23.21 -32.96 26.58
CA ASN A 203 -22.02 -33.21 27.40
C ASN A 203 -22.06 -32.39 28.70
N ALA A 204 -22.43 -31.11 28.64
CA ALA A 204 -22.59 -30.27 29.82
C ALA A 204 -23.70 -30.80 30.76
N ARG A 205 -24.82 -31.30 30.21
CA ARG A 205 -25.93 -31.87 30.97
C ARG A 205 -25.52 -33.16 31.70
N VAL A 206 -24.83 -34.06 31.01
CA VAL A 206 -24.31 -35.32 31.58
C VAL A 206 -23.30 -35.03 32.69
N VAL A 207 -22.34 -34.12 32.46
CA VAL A 207 -21.37 -33.71 33.49
C VAL A 207 -22.07 -33.14 34.71
N LYS A 208 -23.08 -32.28 34.52
CA LYS A 208 -23.86 -31.71 35.63
C LYS A 208 -24.60 -32.79 36.42
N LEU A 209 -25.19 -33.78 35.75
CA LEU A 209 -25.91 -34.91 36.37
C LEU A 209 -24.97 -35.85 37.14
N LEU A 210 -23.80 -36.16 36.57
CA LEU A 210 -22.78 -36.97 37.23
C LEU A 210 -22.23 -36.28 38.47
N LEU A 211 -21.97 -34.97 38.39
CA LEU A 211 -21.54 -34.17 39.53
C LEU A 211 -22.62 -34.16 40.64
N SER A 212 -23.89 -33.94 40.30
CA SER A 212 -24.98 -33.95 41.29
C SER A 212 -25.19 -35.33 41.91
N CYS A 213 -25.10 -36.41 41.12
CA CYS A 213 -25.24 -37.77 41.62
C CYS A 213 -24.08 -38.16 42.55
N SER A 214 -22.83 -37.81 42.20
CA SER A 214 -21.68 -38.03 43.08
C SER A 214 -21.75 -37.20 44.37
N LEU A 215 -22.30 -35.99 44.32
CA LEU A 215 -22.56 -35.14 45.49
C LEU A 215 -23.63 -35.75 46.38
N GLU A 216 -24.75 -36.22 45.81
CA GLU A 216 -25.81 -36.91 46.57
C GLU A 216 -25.31 -38.20 47.21
N ASP A 217 -24.53 -39.01 46.50
CA ASP A 217 -23.93 -40.24 47.03
C ASP A 217 -22.89 -39.93 48.13
N PHE A 218 -22.12 -38.85 47.98
CA PHE A 218 -21.22 -38.36 49.02
C PHE A 218 -21.99 -37.93 50.29
N TRP A 219 -23.09 -37.18 50.15
CA TRP A 219 -23.92 -36.73 51.28
C TRP A 219 -24.68 -37.87 51.96
N LYS A 220 -25.24 -38.83 51.20
CA LYS A 220 -25.86 -40.05 51.76
C LYS A 220 -24.85 -40.86 52.57
N ASN A 221 -23.63 -41.04 52.05
CA ASN A 221 -22.55 -41.71 52.78
C ASN A 221 -22.09 -40.93 54.02
N LEU A 222 -22.16 -39.59 54.00
CA LEU A 222 -21.88 -38.75 55.18
C LEU A 222 -22.98 -38.86 56.25
N GLN A 223 -24.25 -38.90 55.84
CA GLN A 223 -25.41 -39.07 56.73
C GLN A 223 -25.47 -40.46 57.38
N LEU A 224 -25.18 -41.52 56.61
CA LEU A 224 -25.04 -42.88 57.16
C LEU A 224 -23.96 -42.94 58.23
N ARG A 225 -22.80 -42.31 57.99
CA ARG A 225 -21.73 -42.15 59.00
C ARG A 225 -22.14 -41.30 60.21
N ARG A 226 -23.13 -40.42 60.07
CA ARG A 226 -23.67 -39.59 61.17
C ARG A 226 -24.78 -40.29 61.98
N GLN A 227 -25.43 -41.29 61.40
CA GLN A 227 -26.52 -42.05 62.02
C GLN A 227 -26.06 -43.33 62.72
N GLU A 228 -24.80 -43.74 62.57
CA GLU A 228 -24.22 -44.78 63.43
C GLU A 228 -24.26 -44.34 64.91
N PRO A 229 -24.96 -45.07 65.80
CA PRO A 229 -25.08 -44.71 67.23
C PRO A 229 -23.75 -44.79 68.00
N VAL A 230 -22.68 -45.32 67.37
CA VAL A 230 -21.45 -45.72 68.06
C VAL A 230 -20.50 -44.54 68.32
N LEU A 231 -20.72 -43.37 67.70
CA LEU A 231 -19.85 -42.19 67.87
C LEU A 231 -20.47 -41.01 68.62
N ARG A 232 -21.64 -41.16 69.24
CA ARG A 232 -22.14 -40.16 70.20
C ARG A 232 -21.41 -40.19 71.55
N ASN A 233 -20.65 -41.26 71.85
CA ASN A 233 -19.88 -41.40 73.08
C ASN A 233 -18.40 -40.97 72.97
N TRP A 234 -17.91 -40.56 71.80
CA TRP A 234 -16.50 -40.17 71.66
C TRP A 234 -16.25 -38.65 71.80
N TYR A 235 -17.24 -37.80 71.49
CA TYR A 235 -17.07 -36.33 71.55
C TYR A 235 -17.27 -35.71 72.96
N ILE A 236 -17.64 -36.51 73.98
CA ILE A 236 -17.74 -36.06 75.38
C ILE A 236 -16.51 -36.50 76.20
N SER A 237 -15.71 -37.46 75.73
CA SER A 237 -14.55 -37.98 76.50
C SER A 237 -13.20 -37.34 76.20
N HIS A 238 -13.05 -36.57 75.11
CA HIS A 238 -11.75 -36.00 74.71
C HIS A 238 -11.59 -34.49 74.97
N ARG A 239 -12.45 -33.89 75.80
CA ARG A 239 -12.22 -32.54 76.37
C ARG A 239 -11.67 -32.57 77.81
N ARG A 240 -10.94 -33.64 78.13
CA ARG A 240 -10.04 -33.75 79.29
C ARG A 240 -8.84 -34.53 78.81
N LEU A 241 -7.82 -33.81 78.35
CA LEU A 241 -6.40 -34.18 78.17
C LEU A 241 -5.79 -33.39 77.01
N HIS A 242 -6.05 -32.09 76.96
CA HIS A 242 -5.07 -31.08 76.58
C HIS A 242 -5.53 -29.80 77.30
N VAL A 243 -4.57 -29.19 78.00
CA VAL A 243 -4.69 -28.04 78.91
C VAL A 243 -5.47 -26.88 78.30
#